data_AF-A0A4Q2RLK2-F1
#
_entry.id   AF-A0A4Q2RLK2-F1
#
_cell.length_a   1.000
_cell.length_b   1.000
_cell.length_c   1.000
_cell.angle_alpha   90.00
_cell.angle_beta   90.00
_cell.angle_gamma   90.00
#
_symmetry.space_group_name_H-M   'P 1'
#
loop_
_entity.id
_entity.type
_entity.pdbx_description
1 polymer ?
#
loop_
_entity_poly.entity_id
_entity_poly.type
_entity_poly.pdbx_seq_one_letter_code
_entity_poly.pdbx_strand_id
1 'polypeptide(L)'
;MFGNTAHAARAIADGLTEVGVSVDVVDVASAPEELPADLDLLVVGAPTHAFGLSRPSTRADAVRQGADPDHAAVGIREWLGAVRVPAGATTTVGVFDTHATQVRWLPQGASSTMARAARRRGLSPAGRHLGLVVNDVKGPLADGERQRATEYGRHLAEGRRTAAER
;
A
#
# COMPACT_ATOMS: atom_id res chain seq x y z
N MET A 1 11.76 2.75 -3.95
CA MET A 1 11.99 2.71 -5.42
C MET A 1 11.77 4.11 -5.98
N PHE A 2 11.13 4.32 -7.15
CA PHE A 2 10.99 5.63 -7.80
C PHE A 2 9.98 6.61 -7.14
N GLY A 3 9.65 6.45 -5.86
CA GLY A 3 8.81 7.40 -5.11
C GLY A 3 7.31 7.43 -5.42
N ASN A 4 6.85 6.96 -6.58
CA ASN A 4 5.42 7.05 -6.98
C ASN A 4 4.45 6.46 -5.94
N THR A 5 4.74 5.27 -5.42
CA THR A 5 3.91 4.63 -4.38
C THR A 5 3.89 5.45 -3.09
N ALA A 6 5.01 6.12 -2.74
CA ALA A 6 5.07 6.99 -1.57
C ALA A 6 4.25 8.27 -1.78
N HIS A 7 4.27 8.85 -2.99
CA HIS A 7 3.40 9.99 -3.33
C HIS A 7 1.92 9.63 -3.21
N ALA A 8 1.52 8.44 -3.69
CA ALA A 8 0.18 7.92 -3.51
C ALA A 8 -0.17 7.65 -2.03
N ALA A 9 0.75 7.08 -1.25
CA ALA A 9 0.57 6.84 0.18
C ALA A 9 0.27 8.13 0.94
N ARG A 10 1.03 9.20 0.66
CA ARG A 10 0.80 10.52 1.27
C ARG A 10 -0.56 11.08 0.88
N ALA A 11 -0.96 10.96 -0.38
CA ALA A 11 -2.28 11.42 -0.81
C ALA A 11 -3.44 10.66 -0.13
N ILE A 12 -3.30 9.36 0.13
CA ILE A 12 -4.25 8.57 0.92
C ILE A 12 -4.27 9.05 2.37
N ALA A 13 -3.10 9.30 2.96
CA ALA A 13 -2.99 9.84 4.32
C ALA A 13 -3.63 11.23 4.45
N ASP A 14 -3.47 12.11 3.44
CA ASP A 14 -4.16 13.40 3.37
C ASP A 14 -5.67 13.19 3.49
N GLY A 15 -6.25 12.27 2.71
CA GLY A 15 -7.69 11.98 2.71
C GLY A 15 -8.20 11.41 4.03
N LEU A 16 -7.42 10.56 4.69
CA LEU A 16 -7.73 10.06 6.04
C LEU A 16 -7.69 11.19 7.09
N THR A 17 -6.68 12.05 7.01
CA THR A 17 -6.47 13.16 7.96
C THR A 17 -7.58 14.20 7.85
N GLU A 18 -8.00 14.54 6.63
CA GLU A 18 -9.08 15.49 6.36
C GLU A 18 -10.41 15.09 7.04
N VAL A 19 -10.63 13.80 7.28
CA VAL A 19 -11.84 13.27 7.93
C VAL A 19 -11.60 12.88 9.39
N GLY A 20 -10.51 13.37 9.98
CA GLY A 20 -10.19 13.31 11.41
C GLY A 20 -9.47 12.06 11.88
N VAL A 21 -8.88 11.26 10.97
CA VAL A 21 -8.11 10.06 11.35
C VAL A 21 -6.64 10.43 11.56
N SER A 22 -6.05 10.01 12.68
CA SER A 22 -4.61 10.10 12.89
C SER A 22 -3.89 9.06 12.03
N VAL A 23 -2.88 9.47 11.26
CA VAL A 23 -2.17 8.59 10.32
C VAL A 23 -0.68 8.79 10.38
N ASP A 24 0.05 7.68 10.54
CA ASP A 24 1.49 7.62 10.34
C ASP A 24 1.81 6.95 9.00
N VAL A 25 2.69 7.58 8.22
CA VAL A 25 3.18 7.04 6.94
C VAL A 25 4.63 6.63 7.10
N VAL A 26 4.90 5.33 6.96
CA VAL A 26 6.24 4.75 7.09
C VAL A 26 6.66 4.03 5.81
N ASP A 27 7.96 4.05 5.52
CA ASP A 27 8.54 3.14 4.54
C ASP A 27 8.53 1.71 5.10
N VAL A 28 8.42 0.70 4.22
CA VAL A 28 8.39 -0.71 4.65
C VAL A 28 9.65 -1.13 5.40
N ALA A 29 10.81 -0.54 5.11
CA ALA A 29 12.05 -0.83 5.83
C ALA A 29 12.01 -0.37 7.29
N SER A 30 11.15 0.60 7.61
CA SER A 30 10.94 1.13 8.96
C SER A 30 9.61 0.67 9.57
N ALA A 31 8.85 -0.18 8.88
CA ALA A 31 7.57 -0.67 9.37
C ALA A 31 7.78 -1.65 10.54
N PRO A 32 6.92 -1.63 11.56
CA PRO A 32 7.11 -2.46 12.74
C PRO A 32 6.95 -3.96 12.40
N GLU A 33 7.65 -4.82 13.12
CA GLU A 33 7.53 -6.28 12.97
C GLU A 33 6.24 -6.83 13.59
N GLU A 34 5.62 -6.07 14.50
CA GLU A 34 4.34 -6.36 15.14
C GLU A 34 3.44 -5.14 15.06
N LEU A 35 2.18 -5.33 14.66
CA LEU A 35 1.24 -4.22 14.58
C LEU A 35 0.89 -3.72 16.00
N PRO A 36 0.71 -2.40 16.17
CA PRO A 36 0.16 -1.86 17.42
C PRO A 36 -1.20 -2.50 17.73
N ALA A 37 -1.45 -2.80 19.00
CA ALA A 37 -2.68 -3.45 19.44
C ALA A 37 -3.93 -2.57 19.24
N ASP A 38 -3.73 -1.26 19.22
CA ASP A 38 -4.73 -0.22 19.00
C ASP A 38 -4.83 0.21 17.52
N LEU A 39 -4.13 -0.48 16.60
CA LEU A 39 -4.21 -0.15 15.18
C LEU A 39 -5.54 -0.63 14.58
N ASP A 40 -6.43 0.31 14.26
CA ASP A 40 -7.72 -0.01 13.65
C ASP A 40 -7.65 -0.26 12.13
N LEU A 41 -6.73 0.42 11.44
CA LEU A 41 -6.61 0.38 9.98
C LEU A 41 -5.14 0.39 9.56
N LEU A 42 -4.76 -0.64 8.83
CA LEU A 42 -3.50 -0.73 8.10
C LEU A 42 -3.74 -0.40 6.62
N VAL A 43 -2.98 0.53 6.04
CA VAL A 43 -3.00 0.75 4.58
C VAL A 43 -1.67 0.30 3.99
N VAL A 44 -1.71 -0.62 3.04
CA VAL A 44 -0.50 -1.21 2.44
C VAL A 44 -0.40 -0.85 0.96
N GLY A 45 0.75 -0.31 0.56
CA GLY A 45 1.05 0.14 -0.79
C GLY A 45 2.30 -0.50 -1.39
N ALA A 46 2.24 -0.92 -2.65
CA ALA A 46 3.44 -1.38 -3.37
C ALA A 46 3.42 -1.01 -4.86
N PRO A 47 4.58 -0.83 -5.52
CA PRO A 47 4.62 -0.81 -6.97
C PRO A 47 4.32 -2.21 -7.53
N THR A 48 3.58 -2.28 -8.65
CA THR A 48 3.36 -3.51 -9.39
C THR A 48 4.58 -3.84 -10.25
N HIS A 49 5.19 -5.01 -10.00
CA HIS A 49 6.30 -5.56 -10.77
C HIS A 49 5.93 -6.95 -11.30
N ALA A 50 6.13 -7.20 -12.61
CA ALA A 50 6.07 -8.53 -13.23
C ALA A 50 5.03 -9.48 -12.59
N PHE A 51 3.74 -9.18 -12.79
CA PHE A 51 2.60 -9.96 -12.28
C PHE A 51 2.44 -10.00 -10.73
N GLY A 52 3.02 -9.08 -9.97
CA GLY A 52 2.77 -9.00 -8.52
C GLY A 52 3.67 -8.04 -7.73
N LEU A 53 3.99 -8.42 -6.49
CA LEU A 53 4.89 -7.66 -5.61
C LEU A 53 6.35 -7.81 -6.03
N SER A 54 7.13 -6.75 -5.80
CA SER A 54 8.57 -6.74 -6.00
C SER A 54 9.29 -7.90 -5.30
N ARG A 55 10.43 -8.28 -5.85
CA ARG A 55 11.37 -9.26 -5.34
C ARG A 55 12.73 -8.58 -5.13
N PRO A 56 13.65 -9.16 -4.33
CA PRO A 56 14.99 -8.61 -4.15
C PRO A 56 15.69 -8.26 -5.47
N SER A 57 15.61 -9.15 -6.48
CA SER A 57 16.18 -8.91 -7.81
C SER A 57 15.55 -7.72 -8.52
N THR A 58 14.21 -7.60 -8.55
CA THR A 58 13.54 -6.47 -9.22
C THR A 58 13.78 -5.14 -8.50
N ARG A 59 13.99 -5.17 -7.18
CA ARG A 59 14.38 -3.98 -6.41
C ARG A 59 15.81 -3.56 -6.75
N ALA A 60 16.74 -4.50 -6.79
CA ALA A 60 18.12 -4.25 -7.24
C ALA A 60 18.17 -3.70 -8.67
N ASP A 61 17.32 -4.21 -9.58
CA ASP A 61 17.21 -3.70 -10.95
C ASP A 61 16.76 -2.25 -11.00
N ALA A 62 15.81 -1.84 -10.14
CA ALA A 62 15.40 -0.45 -10.08
C ALA A 62 16.49 0.46 -9.53
N VAL A 63 17.28 -0.02 -8.55
CA VAL A 63 18.46 0.72 -8.07
C VAL A 63 19.45 0.94 -9.21
N ARG A 64 19.71 -0.10 -10.02
CA ARG A 64 20.54 0.03 -11.24
C ARG A 64 19.98 1.05 -12.25
N GLN A 65 18.67 1.30 -12.23
CA GLN A 65 17.98 2.28 -13.09
C GLN A 65 17.84 3.67 -12.45
N GLY A 66 18.42 3.89 -11.26
CA GLY A 66 18.45 5.17 -10.55
C GLY A 66 17.41 5.33 -9.45
N ALA A 67 16.79 4.25 -8.98
CA ALA A 67 16.02 4.30 -7.74
C ALA A 67 16.96 4.36 -6.53
N ASP A 68 16.47 4.96 -5.45
CA ASP A 68 17.20 5.03 -4.18
C ASP A 68 17.43 3.63 -3.58
N PRO A 69 18.70 3.25 -3.27
CA PRO A 69 19.04 1.97 -2.67
C PRO A 69 18.47 1.75 -1.26
N ASP A 70 18.22 2.81 -0.49
CA ASP A 70 17.73 2.69 0.89
C ASP A 70 16.34 2.05 0.94
N HIS A 71 15.58 2.21 -0.14
CA HIS A 71 14.24 1.63 -0.31
C HIS A 71 14.24 0.25 -1.01
N ALA A 72 15.39 -0.42 -1.13
CA ALA A 72 15.52 -1.68 -1.87
C ALA A 72 15.72 -2.92 -1.00
N ALA A 73 16.05 -2.77 0.29
CA ALA A 73 16.37 -3.90 1.16
C ALA A 73 15.15 -4.82 1.40
N VAL A 74 14.07 -4.26 1.96
CA VAL A 74 12.84 -5.00 2.30
C VAL A 74 11.71 -4.53 1.40
N GLY A 75 10.85 -5.46 0.98
CA GLY A 75 9.62 -5.16 0.26
C GLY A 75 8.38 -5.56 1.07
N ILE A 76 7.21 -5.09 0.62
CA ILE A 76 5.92 -5.44 1.22
C ILE A 76 5.68 -6.96 1.24
N ARG A 77 6.24 -7.69 0.26
CA ARG A 77 6.14 -9.16 0.21
C ARG A 77 6.76 -9.79 1.44
N GLU A 78 7.99 -9.41 1.74
CA GLU A 78 8.76 -9.92 2.87
C GLU A 78 8.11 -9.48 4.18
N TRP A 79 7.72 -8.20 4.28
CA TRP A 79 7.10 -7.65 5.49
C TRP A 79 5.74 -8.30 5.81
N LEU A 80 4.80 -8.40 4.86
CA LEU A 80 3.55 -9.16 5.05
C LEU A 80 3.80 -10.67 5.29
N GLY A 81 4.97 -11.15 4.90
CA GLY A 81 5.49 -12.50 5.15
C GLY A 81 6.05 -12.72 6.56
N ALA A 82 6.25 -11.66 7.34
CA ALA A 82 6.83 -11.74 8.69
C ALA A 82 5.95 -11.07 9.77
N VAL A 83 5.18 -10.02 9.42
CA VAL A 83 4.46 -9.20 10.38
C VAL A 83 3.57 -10.01 11.32
N ARG A 84 3.64 -9.69 12.61
CA ARG A 84 2.82 -10.27 13.66
C ARG A 84 1.60 -9.38 13.89
N VAL A 85 0.42 -10.01 13.94
CA VAL A 85 -0.84 -9.35 14.25
C VAL A 85 -1.24 -9.80 15.65
N PRO A 86 -1.48 -8.86 16.59
CA PRO A 86 -1.89 -9.20 17.95
C PRO A 86 -3.14 -10.10 17.96
N ALA A 87 -3.21 -11.01 18.93
CA ALA A 87 -4.37 -11.87 19.09
C ALA A 87 -5.62 -11.03 19.41
N GLY A 88 -6.72 -11.28 18.70
CA GLY A 88 -7.96 -10.52 18.87
C GLY A 88 -7.97 -9.14 18.21
N ALA A 89 -6.92 -8.77 17.46
CA ALA A 89 -6.91 -7.52 16.71
C ALA A 89 -8.09 -7.46 15.72
N THR A 90 -8.78 -6.32 15.70
CA THR A 90 -9.88 -6.01 14.78
C THR A 90 -9.40 -5.19 13.57
N THR A 91 -8.08 -5.05 13.41
CA THR A 91 -7.45 -4.27 12.36
C THR A 91 -7.97 -4.63 10.98
N THR A 92 -8.48 -3.63 10.27
CA THR A 92 -8.85 -3.75 8.87
C THR A 92 -7.69 -3.34 7.95
N VAL A 93 -7.70 -3.80 6.70
CA VAL A 93 -6.62 -3.53 5.74
C VAL A 93 -7.13 -2.90 4.44
N GLY A 94 -6.66 -1.69 4.16
CA GLY A 94 -6.74 -1.05 2.85
C GLY A 94 -5.51 -1.41 2.01
N VAL A 95 -5.68 -1.55 0.70
CA VAL A 95 -4.58 -1.99 -0.19
C VAL A 95 -4.60 -1.15 -1.46
N PHE A 96 -3.42 -0.65 -1.85
CA PHE A 96 -3.26 0.04 -3.12
C PHE A 96 -1.97 -0.36 -3.84
N ASP A 97 -1.93 -0.18 -5.15
CA ASP A 97 -0.71 -0.35 -5.93
C ASP A 97 -0.55 0.75 -6.97
N THR A 98 0.70 1.01 -7.36
CA THR A 98 1.01 1.87 -8.50
C THR A 98 1.55 1.02 -9.65
N HIS A 99 1.06 1.23 -10.86
CA HIS A 99 1.49 0.51 -12.04
C HIS A 99 1.69 1.45 -13.23
N ALA A 100 2.76 1.23 -14.00
CA ALA A 100 3.01 2.02 -15.19
C ALA A 100 1.98 1.69 -16.28
N THR A 101 1.65 2.68 -17.12
CA THR A 101 0.79 2.50 -18.29
C THR A 101 1.20 1.29 -19.14
N GLN A 102 2.52 1.08 -19.29
CA GLN A 102 3.10 -0.04 -20.03
C GLN A 102 2.76 -1.43 -19.48
N VAL A 103 2.37 -1.53 -18.21
CA VAL A 103 1.99 -2.79 -17.54
C VAL A 103 0.51 -2.84 -17.17
N ARG A 104 -0.29 -1.87 -17.64
CA ARG A 104 -1.75 -1.76 -17.37
C ARG A 104 -2.56 -2.96 -17.88
N TRP A 105 -2.05 -3.68 -18.89
CA TRP A 105 -2.70 -4.85 -19.48
C TRP A 105 -2.46 -6.15 -18.70
N LEU A 106 -1.65 -6.13 -17.63
CA LEU A 106 -1.41 -7.31 -16.82
C LEU A 106 -2.68 -7.71 -16.05
N PRO A 107 -3.10 -8.98 -16.11
CA PRO A 107 -4.38 -9.43 -15.55
C PRO A 107 -4.44 -9.40 -14.02
N GLN A 108 -3.29 -9.31 -13.34
CA GLN A 108 -3.21 -9.26 -11.87
C GLN A 108 -2.09 -8.31 -11.42
N GLY A 109 -2.47 -7.28 -10.65
CA GLY A 109 -1.55 -6.33 -10.01
C GLY A 109 -1.12 -6.75 -8.60
N ALA A 110 -0.16 -6.01 -8.03
CA ALA A 110 0.36 -6.23 -6.68
C ALA A 110 -0.73 -6.22 -5.61
N SER A 111 -1.79 -5.41 -5.76
CA SER A 111 -2.90 -5.31 -4.81
C SER A 111 -3.57 -6.64 -4.49
N SER A 112 -3.75 -7.50 -5.50
CA SER A 112 -4.36 -8.83 -5.30
C SER A 112 -3.48 -9.74 -4.44
N THR A 113 -2.15 -9.66 -4.64
CA THR A 113 -1.17 -10.42 -3.87
C THR A 113 -1.08 -9.90 -2.44
N MET A 114 -1.08 -8.57 -2.25
CA MET A 114 -1.10 -7.95 -0.92
C MET A 114 -2.36 -8.32 -0.14
N ALA A 115 -3.53 -8.20 -0.75
CA ALA A 115 -4.79 -8.57 -0.11
C ALA A 115 -4.80 -10.04 0.33
N ARG A 116 -4.29 -10.95 -0.51
CA ARG A 116 -4.17 -12.37 -0.13
C ARG A 116 -3.16 -12.59 1.00
N ALA A 117 -2.03 -11.88 1.00
CA ALA A 117 -1.04 -11.98 2.06
C ALA A 117 -1.55 -11.44 3.40
N ALA A 118 -2.21 -10.28 3.39
CA ALA A 118 -2.84 -9.69 4.58
C ALA A 118 -3.94 -10.59 5.16
N ARG A 119 -4.78 -11.20 4.32
CA ARG A 119 -5.80 -12.16 4.78
C ARG A 119 -5.20 -13.39 5.48
N ARG A 120 -4.03 -13.86 5.04
CA ARG A 120 -3.31 -14.96 5.72
C ARG A 120 -2.80 -14.58 7.11
N ARG A 121 -2.74 -13.27 7.43
CA ARG A 121 -2.41 -12.73 8.75
C ARG A 121 -3.64 -12.50 9.64
N GLY A 122 -4.84 -12.86 9.17
CA GLY A 122 -6.09 -12.60 9.90
C GLY A 122 -6.62 -11.18 9.74
N LEU A 123 -6.02 -10.35 8.87
CA LEU A 123 -6.50 -8.99 8.61
C LEU A 123 -7.73 -9.01 7.70
N SER A 124 -8.75 -8.26 8.09
CA SER A 124 -10.01 -8.13 7.34
C SER A 124 -9.93 -6.98 6.33
N PRO A 125 -10.39 -7.14 5.07
CA PRO A 125 -10.32 -6.05 4.09
C PRO A 125 -11.22 -4.87 4.49
N ALA A 126 -10.69 -3.64 4.40
CA ALA A 126 -11.42 -2.40 4.64
C ALA A 126 -12.27 -1.95 3.43
N GLY A 127 -12.14 -2.60 2.28
CA GLY A 127 -12.86 -2.25 1.06
C GLY A 127 -12.20 -2.82 -0.20
N ARG A 128 -12.55 -2.25 -1.36
CA ARG A 128 -11.87 -2.58 -2.63
C ARG A 128 -10.44 -2.08 -2.59
N HIS A 129 -9.53 -2.79 -3.27
CA HIS A 129 -8.18 -2.29 -3.50
C HIS A 129 -8.14 -1.20 -4.57
N LEU A 130 -7.17 -0.29 -4.47
CA LEU A 130 -6.97 0.83 -5.38
C LEU A 130 -5.75 0.60 -6.29
N GLY A 131 -5.98 0.52 -7.61
CA GLY A 131 -4.91 0.59 -8.60
C GLY A 131 -4.73 2.02 -9.10
N LEU A 132 -3.50 2.53 -9.01
CA LEU A 132 -3.11 3.86 -9.46
C LEU A 132 -2.15 3.82 -10.65
N VAL A 133 -2.36 4.71 -11.61
CA VAL A 133 -1.57 4.74 -12.85
C VAL A 133 -0.38 5.70 -12.69
N VAL A 134 0.80 5.26 -13.13
CA VAL A 134 1.95 6.14 -13.36
C VAL A 134 2.24 6.24 -14.85
N ASN A 135 2.55 7.44 -15.32
CA ASN A 135 2.74 7.70 -16.76
C ASN A 135 3.93 6.90 -17.32
N ASP A 136 5.00 6.79 -16.52
CA ASP A 136 6.17 5.97 -16.78
C ASP A 136 6.67 5.34 -15.47
N VAL A 137 7.60 4.38 -15.55
CA VAL A 137 8.22 3.67 -14.42
C VAL A 137 8.78 4.65 -13.38
N LYS A 138 9.39 5.75 -13.83
CA LYS A 138 9.93 6.82 -12.98
C LYS A 138 8.88 7.85 -12.54
N GLY A 139 7.64 7.70 -13.00
CA GLY A 139 6.56 8.63 -12.74
C GLY A 139 6.38 9.68 -13.84
N PRO A 140 5.60 10.73 -13.56
CA PRO A 140 4.82 10.92 -12.34
C PRO A 140 3.60 10.00 -12.27
N LEU A 141 2.83 10.07 -11.17
CA LEU A 141 1.43 9.63 -11.15
C LEU A 141 0.67 10.35 -12.29
N ALA A 142 -0.23 9.63 -12.94
CA ALA A 142 -1.06 10.21 -14.00
C ALA A 142 -2.04 11.25 -13.43
N ASP A 143 -2.55 12.12 -14.30
CA ASP A 143 -3.47 13.18 -13.90
C ASP A 143 -4.71 12.60 -13.21
N GLY A 144 -5.11 13.22 -12.09
CA GLY A 144 -6.24 12.77 -11.28
C GLY A 144 -5.96 11.59 -10.34
N GLU A 145 -4.86 10.84 -10.52
CA GLU A 145 -4.54 9.68 -9.67
C GLU A 145 -4.26 10.08 -8.22
N ARG A 146 -3.68 11.28 -7.99
CA ARG A 146 -3.54 11.84 -6.65
C ARG A 146 -4.90 12.08 -6.00
N GLN A 147 -5.86 12.65 -6.72
CA GLN A 147 -7.21 12.90 -6.19
C GLN A 147 -7.91 11.58 -5.86
N ARG A 148 -7.83 10.58 -6.75
CA ARG A 148 -8.36 9.23 -6.49
C ARG A 148 -7.76 8.59 -5.24
N ALA A 149 -6.46 8.79 -5.01
CA ALA A 149 -5.78 8.34 -3.80
C ALA A 149 -6.32 9.03 -2.53
N THR A 150 -6.53 10.35 -2.58
CA THR A 150 -7.17 11.09 -1.48
C THR A 150 -8.60 10.64 -1.22
N GLU A 151 -9.41 10.47 -2.26
CA GLU A 151 -10.79 9.97 -2.13
C GLU A 151 -10.82 8.56 -1.54
N TYR A 152 -9.87 7.70 -1.91
CA TYR A 152 -9.75 6.38 -1.32
C TYR A 152 -9.47 6.42 0.19
N GLY A 153 -8.59 7.33 0.64
CA GLY A 153 -8.37 7.56 2.07
C GLY A 153 -9.66 7.92 2.81
N ARG A 154 -10.46 8.84 2.26
CA ARG A 154 -11.77 9.20 2.84
C ARG A 154 -12.72 8.00 2.94
N HIS A 155 -12.83 7.20 1.88
CA HIS A 155 -13.69 6.01 1.88
C HIS A 155 -13.26 4.95 2.91
N LEU A 156 -11.94 4.77 3.11
CA LEU A 156 -11.44 3.84 4.13
C LEU A 156 -11.84 4.29 5.54
N ALA A 157 -11.83 5.60 5.83
CA ALA A 157 -12.29 6.12 7.12
C ALA A 157 -13.79 5.89 7.35
N GLU A 158 -14.62 6.05 6.32
CA GLU A 158 -16.07 5.81 6.42
C GLU A 158 -16.37 4.35 6.74
N GLY A 159 -15.69 3.41 6.07
CA GLY A 159 -15.81 1.98 6.35
C GLY A 159 -15.45 1.60 7.78
N ARG A 160 -14.49 2.31 8.40
CA ARG A 160 -14.15 2.12 9.82
C ARG A 160 -15.28 2.53 10.76
N ARG A 161 -15.93 3.68 10.52
CA ARG A 161 -17.00 4.18 11.41
C ARG A 161 -18.17 3.20 11.45
N THR A 162 -18.57 2.67 10.31
CA THR A 162 -19.66 1.68 10.23
C THR A 162 -19.34 0.36 10.94
N ALA A 163 -18.07 -0.01 11.07
CA ALA A 163 -17.64 -1.19 11.80
C ALA A 163 -17.58 -0.97 13.32
N ALA A 164 -17.31 0.26 13.77
CA ALA A 164 -17.25 0.62 15.20
C ALA A 164 -18.64 0.82 15.84
N GLU A 165 -19.68 1.05 15.04
CA GLU A 165 -21.08 1.26 15.49
C GLU A 165 -21.92 -0.03 15.57
N ARG A 166 -21.34 -1.21 15.33
CA ARG A 166 -22.00 -2.53 15.36
C ARG A 166 -21.52 -3.38 16.52
#